data_AF-A0A7R9R646-F1
#
_entry.id   AF-A0A7R9R646-F1
#
_cell.length_a   1.000
_cell.length_b   1.000
_cell.length_c   1.000
_cell.angle_alpha   90.00
_cell.angle_beta   90.00
_cell.angle_gamma   90.00
#
_symmetry.space_group_name_H-M   'P 1'
#
loop_
_entity.id
_entity.type
_entity.pdbx_description
1 polymer ?
#
loop_
_entity_poly.entity_id
_entity_poly.type
_entity_poly.pdbx_seq_one_letter_code
_entity_poly.pdbx_strand_id
1 'polypeptide(L)'
;MCEVEEIILDRGPWYRDALQRLCVKFRDESFGKRNLVESVLSSFKERAKIFFSSITVNFGRREKIFGRWRRAFCRMFILYYNLARLKSEA
;
A
#
# COMPACT_ATOMS: atom_id res chain seq x y z
N MET A 1 2.80 20.03 4.61
CA MET A 1 1.86 19.26 5.45
C MET A 1 0.55 19.11 4.69
N CYS A 2 0.28 17.94 4.14
CA CYS A 2 -1.00 17.61 3.51
C CYS A 2 -2.06 17.57 4.60
N GLU A 3 -2.88 18.62 4.68
CA GLU A 3 -4.15 18.57 5.39
C GLU A 3 -5.05 17.57 4.67
N VAL A 4 -5.09 16.34 5.17
CA VAL A 4 -5.99 15.33 4.63
C VAL A 4 -7.39 15.71 5.10
N GLU A 5 -8.11 16.47 4.28
CA GLU A 5 -9.46 16.98 4.58
C GLU A 5 -10.44 15.85 4.91
N GLU A 6 -10.35 14.72 4.20
CA GLU A 6 -11.23 13.56 4.40
C GLU A 6 -10.65 12.27 3.78
N ILE A 7 -10.66 11.15 4.51
CA ILE A 7 -10.24 9.84 3.99
C ILE A 7 -11.45 9.00 3.58
N ILE A 8 -11.44 8.48 2.36
CA ILE A 8 -12.45 7.54 1.86
C ILE A 8 -12.03 6.11 2.20
N LEU A 9 -12.87 5.37 2.93
CA LEU A 9 -12.54 4.04 3.44
C LEU A 9 -13.69 3.05 3.28
N ASP A 10 -13.36 1.78 3.54
CA ASP A 10 -14.35 0.72 3.71
C ASP A 10 -15.07 0.82 5.04
N ARG A 11 -16.20 0.13 5.14
CA ARG A 11 -16.94 -0.10 6.40
C ARG A 11 -16.25 -1.11 7.33
N GLY A 12 -14.92 -1.22 7.24
CA GLY A 12 -14.12 -2.07 8.10
C GLY A 12 -14.25 -1.59 9.56
N PRO A 13 -14.65 -2.47 10.50
CA PRO A 13 -14.95 -2.06 11.89
C PRO A 13 -13.73 -1.51 12.63
N TRP A 14 -12.51 -1.90 12.23
CA TRP A 14 -11.25 -1.44 12.82
C TRP A 14 -10.87 0.00 12.45
N TYR A 15 -11.35 0.54 11.33
CA TYR A 15 -10.98 1.89 10.89
C TYR A 15 -11.56 2.97 11.81
N ARG A 16 -12.78 2.74 12.31
CA ARG A 16 -13.50 3.72 13.13
C ARG A 16 -12.73 4.07 14.41
N ASP A 17 -12.27 3.06 15.14
CA ASP A 17 -11.51 3.26 16.38
C ASP A 17 -10.18 4.00 16.12
N ALA A 18 -9.41 3.54 15.12
CA ALA A 18 -8.12 4.13 14.79
C ALA A 18 -8.24 5.60 14.35
N LEU A 19 -9.24 5.94 13.52
CA LEU A 19 -9.41 7.28 12.97
C LEU A 19 -10.02 8.26 13.97
N GLN A 20 -10.91 7.77 14.85
CA GLN A 20 -11.41 8.56 15.97
C GLN A 20 -10.28 8.96 16.91
N ARG A 21 -9.34 8.04 17.20
CA ARG A 21 -8.16 8.34 18.04
C ARG A 21 -7.20 9.34 17.40
N LEU A 22 -7.17 9.40 16.07
CA LEU A 22 -6.32 10.32 15.31
C LEU A 22 -7.03 11.63 14.93
N CYS A 23 -8.30 11.81 15.33
CA CYS A 23 -9.14 12.96 14.98
C CYS A 23 -9.19 13.24 13.47
N VAL A 24 -9.15 12.19 12.65
CA VAL A 24 -9.19 12.32 11.19
C VAL A 24 -10.63 12.16 10.70
N LYS A 25 -11.07 13.09 9.84
CA LYS A 25 -12.37 12.97 9.17
C LYS A 25 -12.32 11.86 8.12
N PHE A 26 -13.32 10.99 8.12
CA PHE A 26 -13.42 9.90 7.16
C PHE A 26 -14.86 9.68 6.73
N ARG A 27 -15.02 9.17 5.51
CA ARG A 27 -16.29 8.81 4.89
C ARG A 27 -16.26 7.36 4.45
N ASP A 28 -17.28 6.60 4.85
CA ASP A 28 -17.48 5.24 4.35
C ASP A 28 -18.14 5.26 2.97
N GLU A 29 -17.47 4.66 1.98
CA GLU A 29 -18.00 4.49 0.63
C GLU A 29 -17.70 3.07 0.14
N SER A 30 -18.77 2.30 -0.10
CA SER A 30 -18.66 0.92 -0.57
C SER A 30 -18.38 0.84 -2.08
N PHE A 31 -18.97 1.74 -2.87
CA PHE A 31 -18.82 1.79 -4.33
C PHE A 31 -18.71 3.24 -4.78
N GLY A 32 -17.76 3.57 -5.66
CA GLY A 32 -17.54 4.95 -6.12
C GLY A 32 -16.08 5.28 -6.38
N LYS A 33 -15.59 6.40 -5.81
CA LYS A 33 -14.20 6.87 -5.97
C LYS A 33 -13.16 5.84 -5.50
N ARG A 34 -13.60 4.91 -4.66
CA ARG A 34 -12.81 3.77 -4.17
C ARG A 34 -12.43 2.75 -5.25
N ASN A 35 -13.18 2.69 -6.35
CA ASN A 35 -12.92 1.75 -7.45
C ASN A 35 -11.55 2.03 -8.13
N LEU A 36 -11.09 3.28 -8.12
CA LEU A 36 -9.75 3.65 -8.57
C LEU A 36 -8.66 3.04 -7.69
N VAL A 37 -8.85 3.07 -6.37
CA VAL A 37 -7.92 2.46 -5.41
C VAL A 37 -7.90 0.95 -5.59
N GLU A 38 -9.05 0.32 -5.79
CA GLU A 38 -9.13 -1.12 -6.07
C GLU A 38 -8.45 -1.50 -7.38
N SER A 39 -8.54 -0.68 -8.43
CA SER A 39 -7.83 -0.90 -9.69
C SER A 39 -6.30 -0.87 -9.49
N VAL A 40 -5.78 0.12 -8.76
CA VAL A 40 -4.36 0.21 -8.43
C VAL A 40 -3.90 -0.98 -7.58
N LEU A 41 -4.68 -1.33 -6.55
CA LEU A 41 -4.38 -2.47 -5.69
C LEU A 41 -4.48 -3.81 -6.43
N SER A 42 -5.37 -3.94 -7.41
CA SER A 42 -5.48 -5.13 -8.23
C SER A 42 -4.25 -5.32 -9.10
N SER A 43 -3.82 -4.25 -9.79
CA SER A 43 -2.56 -4.24 -10.53
C SER A 43 -1.35 -4.59 -9.64
N PHE A 44 -1.33 -4.06 -8.42
CA PHE A 44 -0.29 -4.38 -7.45
C PHE A 44 -0.32 -5.85 -7.01
N LYS A 45 -1.51 -6.38 -6.68
CA LYS A 45 -1.69 -7.79 -6.30
C LYS A 45 -1.25 -8.73 -7.41
N GLU A 46 -1.57 -8.42 -8.66
CA GLU A 46 -1.17 -9.23 -9.81
C GLU A 46 0.35 -9.25 -9.99
N ARG A 47 0.99 -8.08 -9.94
CA ARG A 47 2.46 -7.98 -9.98
C ARG A 47 3.12 -8.68 -8.80
N ALA A 48 2.55 -8.55 -7.60
CA ALA A 48 3.02 -9.26 -6.42
C ALA A 48 2.88 -10.77 -6.57
N LYS A 49 1.76 -11.25 -7.13
CA LYS A 49 1.54 -12.67 -7.43
C LYS A 49 2.60 -13.21 -8.39
N ILE A 50 2.87 -12.49 -9.49
CA ILE A 50 3.92 -12.85 -10.46
C ILE A 50 5.29 -12.83 -9.80
N PHE A 51 5.58 -11.82 -8.98
CA PHE A 51 6.83 -11.72 -8.24
C PHE A 51 7.01 -12.93 -7.32
N PHE A 52 6.04 -13.21 -6.44
CA PHE A 52 6.12 -14.33 -5.51
C PHE A 52 6.12 -15.68 -6.23
N SER A 53 5.38 -15.85 -7.32
CA SER A 53 5.39 -17.11 -8.11
C SER A 53 6.72 -17.33 -8.82
N SER A 54 7.31 -16.29 -9.43
CA SER A 54 8.63 -16.38 -10.07
C SER A 54 9.73 -16.70 -9.07
N ILE A 55 9.54 -16.28 -7.81
CA ILE A 55 10.47 -16.52 -6.73
C ILE A 55 10.27 -17.92 -6.19
N THR A 56 9.04 -18.38 -5.91
CA THR A 56 8.74 -19.76 -5.45
C THR A 56 9.26 -20.83 -6.39
N VAL A 57 9.26 -20.59 -7.71
CA VAL A 57 9.88 -21.49 -8.69
C VAL A 57 11.42 -21.59 -8.51
N ASN A 58 12.07 -20.63 -7.86
CA ASN A 58 13.53 -20.55 -7.66
C ASN A 58 13.99 -20.67 -6.19
N PHE A 59 13.09 -20.97 -5.24
CA PHE A 59 13.39 -20.92 -3.80
C PHE A 59 14.50 -21.90 -3.38
N GLY A 60 14.62 -23.06 -4.04
CA GLY A 60 15.65 -24.05 -3.71
C GLY A 60 17.09 -23.58 -3.94
N ARG A 61 17.34 -22.50 -4.71
CA ARG A 61 18.70 -22.06 -5.08
C ARG A 61 19.07 -20.64 -4.61
N ARG A 62 18.12 -19.80 -4.14
CA ARG A 62 18.35 -18.34 -3.94
C ARG A 62 17.79 -17.74 -2.64
N GLU A 63 17.52 -18.55 -1.62
CA GLU A 63 16.89 -18.12 -0.36
C GLU A 63 17.60 -16.93 0.33
N LYS A 64 18.94 -16.96 0.42
CA LYS A 64 19.74 -15.88 1.05
C LYS A 64 19.76 -14.57 0.25
N ILE A 65 19.75 -14.67 -1.07
CA ILE A 65 19.67 -13.50 -1.97
C ILE A 65 18.29 -12.87 -1.86
N PHE A 66 17.24 -13.70 -1.81
CA PHE A 66 15.85 -13.25 -1.73
C PHE A 66 15.56 -12.42 -0.47
N GLY A 67 16.07 -12.82 0.69
CA GLY A 67 15.93 -12.03 1.93
C GLY A 67 16.59 -10.64 1.84
N ARG A 68 17.62 -10.47 1.00
CA ARG A 68 18.29 -9.18 0.77
C ARG A 68 17.50 -8.31 -0.22
N TRP A 69 17.00 -8.91 -1.32
CA TRP A 69 16.15 -8.24 -2.30
C TRP A 69 14.80 -7.81 -1.73
N ARG A 70 14.15 -8.64 -0.91
CA ARG A 70 12.88 -8.29 -0.24
C ARG A 70 13.03 -7.04 0.62
N ARG A 71 14.11 -6.95 1.40
CA ARG A 71 14.43 -5.77 2.22
C ARG A 71 14.72 -4.54 1.37
N ALA A 72 15.45 -4.70 0.27
CA ALA A 72 15.74 -3.60 -0.66
C ALA A 72 14.46 -3.09 -1.34
N PHE A 73 13.59 -4.00 -1.81
CA PHE A 73 12.31 -3.66 -2.41
C PHE A 73 11.39 -2.92 -1.44
N CYS A 74 11.21 -3.43 -0.21
CA CYS A 74 10.42 -2.74 0.80
C CYS A 74 10.99 -1.35 1.14
N ARG A 75 12.31 -1.21 1.26
CA ARG A 75 12.96 0.09 1.49
C ARG A 75 12.76 1.04 0.32
N MET A 76 12.95 0.59 -0.91
CA MET A 76 12.73 1.40 -2.11
C MET A 76 11.27 1.81 -2.27
N PHE A 77 10.34 0.91 -1.95
CA PHE A 77 8.91 1.21 -1.96
C PHE A 77 8.56 2.28 -0.91
N ILE A 78 9.04 2.12 0.33
CA ILE A 78 8.87 3.11 1.40
C ILE A 78 9.50 4.45 1.00
N LEU A 79 10.71 4.42 0.44
CA LEU A 79 11.42 5.62 -0.02
C LEU A 79 10.65 6.32 -1.15
N TYR A 80 10.18 5.57 -2.14
CA TYR A 80 9.36 6.09 -3.24
C TYR A 80 8.10 6.75 -2.71
N TYR A 81 7.37 6.11 -1.79
CA TYR A 81 6.17 6.70 -1.21
C TYR A 81 6.47 7.93 -0.35
N ASN A 82 7.55 7.91 0.43
CA ASN A 82 7.94 9.06 1.25
C ASN A 82 8.39 10.24 0.37
N LEU A 83 9.16 10.00 -0.70
CA LEU A 83 9.65 11.04 -1.60
C LEU A 83 8.59 11.54 -2.59
N ALA A 84 7.78 10.64 -3.17
CA ALA A 84 6.69 11.02 -4.06
C ALA A 84 5.60 11.83 -3.33
N ARG A 85 5.44 11.60 -2.02
CA ARG A 85 4.54 12.38 -1.15
C ARG A 85 5.15 13.70 -0.66
N LEU A 86 6.47 13.76 -0.44
CA LEU A 86 7.16 15.03 -0.15
C LEU A 86 7.09 16.02 -1.33
N LYS A 87 7.04 15.52 -2.57
CA LYS A 87 6.93 16.37 -3.76
C LYS A 87 5.52 16.92 -4.03
N SER A 88 4.49 16.42 -3.34
CA SER A 88 3.14 17.00 -3.40
C SER A 88 2.88 18.06 -2.32
N GLU A 89 3.88 18.36 -1.47
CA GLU A 89 3.82 19.36 -0.40
C GLU A 89 4.80 20.53 -0.60
N ALA A 90 5.49 20.60 -1.75
CA ALA A 90 6.43 21.67 -2.11
C ALA A 90 5.93 22.45 -3.34
#